data_AF-A0A0H5Q5G3-F1
#
_entry.id   AF-A0A0H5Q5G3-F1
#
_cell.length_a   1.000
_cell.length_b   1.000
_cell.length_c   1.000
_cell.angle_alpha   90.00
_cell.angle_beta   90.00
_cell.angle_gamma   90.00
#
_symmetry.space_group_name_H-M   'P 1'
#
loop_
_entity.id
_entity.type
_entity.pdbx_description
1 polymer ?
#
loop_
_entity_poly.entity_id
_entity_poly.type
_entity_poly.pdbx_seq_one_letter_code
_entity_poly.pdbx_strand_id
1 'polypeptide(L)'
;MWYNGGVLIQPNTRIKEAIIMPVYRQSQYTTTDPTGQAVDLTEPLQDKRPNGRPQPWHLHRDQANLLAVAYRILGDEDRAHRVDGCAPRLTFAADDTGHLKLRNAWFCRVRLCPVCQWRRSLKVFGQTSQIIQAANASRRGGYQWIMLTLTIRNVDPDELPTALTHMSQSWHRLIKTKKWTDAVIGWQRATEITHNVDPDSTWYNTYHPHYHVLLCVEPSYFNGRKYIPQAEWTAMWRAAARTDYDPMVNIHKIYGSTPAAIAEVSKYATKPADYLTPWDVDAMADAVRVLSSALHRRRLLAYGGLCKELHAKLGLDDVDTGDLVHTDNADETTAAEAALVAYSWIPGYRQYYRNIER
;
A
#
# COMPACT_ATOMS: atom_id res chain seq x y z
N MET A 1 -2.78 33.38 84.40
CA MET A 1 -3.48 34.61 84.81
C MET A 1 -3.80 35.41 83.55
N TRP A 2 -5.11 35.59 83.30
CA TRP A 2 -5.79 36.70 82.59
C TRP A 2 -5.33 37.16 81.17
N TYR A 3 -6.05 36.66 80.15
CA TYR A 3 -6.90 37.39 79.17
C TYR A 3 -6.66 38.89 78.86
N ASN A 4 -6.52 39.25 77.57
CA ASN A 4 -7.58 39.76 76.64
C ASN A 4 -7.14 40.92 75.71
N GLY A 5 -7.70 40.96 74.48
CA GLY A 5 -7.89 42.20 73.70
C GLY A 5 -7.49 42.14 72.22
N GLY A 6 -8.45 41.88 71.32
CA GLY A 6 -8.26 41.92 69.86
C GLY A 6 -8.48 43.30 69.22
N VAL A 7 -8.39 43.35 67.88
CA VAL A 7 -9.30 44.02 66.91
C VAL A 7 -8.76 43.84 65.48
N LEU A 8 -9.69 43.59 64.55
CA LEU A 8 -9.52 43.42 63.10
C LEU A 8 -8.91 44.65 62.40
N ILE A 9 -8.05 44.40 61.40
CA ILE A 9 -7.82 45.33 60.28
C ILE A 9 -7.81 44.51 58.98
N GLN A 10 -8.79 44.75 58.10
CA GLN A 10 -8.67 44.35 56.70
C GLN A 10 -7.74 45.32 55.96
N PRO A 11 -7.01 44.83 54.95
CA PRO A 11 -6.88 45.61 53.73
C PRO A 11 -7.31 44.80 52.50
N ASN A 12 -8.38 45.30 51.90
CA ASN A 12 -8.76 45.05 50.53
C ASN A 12 -7.71 45.70 49.59
N THR A 13 -6.94 44.89 48.85
CA THR A 13 -6.51 45.27 47.49
C THR A 13 -6.23 44.01 46.67
N ARG A 14 -7.28 43.48 46.02
CA ARG A 14 -7.15 42.59 44.86
C ARG A 14 -6.66 43.42 43.68
N ILE A 15 -5.38 43.40 43.31
CA ILE A 15 -4.92 43.48 41.92
C ILE A 15 -3.54 42.81 41.82
N LYS A 16 -3.36 42.00 40.76
CA LYS A 16 -2.12 41.40 40.24
C LYS A 16 -1.86 39.96 40.67
N GLU A 17 -2.60 39.04 40.07
CA GLU A 17 -2.08 37.73 39.62
C GLU A 17 -3.10 37.07 38.70
N ALA A 18 -3.36 37.71 37.56
CA ALA A 18 -4.02 37.08 36.44
C ALA A 18 -3.47 37.74 35.18
N ILE A 19 -3.25 36.95 34.13
CA ILE A 19 -2.85 37.37 32.77
C ILE A 19 -1.33 37.48 32.54
N ILE A 20 -0.53 36.46 32.86
CA ILE A 20 0.69 36.12 32.06
C ILE A 20 0.98 34.59 32.12
N MET A 21 0.00 33.70 31.93
CA MET A 21 0.29 32.23 31.85
C MET A 21 -0.70 31.39 31.00
N PRO A 22 -0.95 31.75 29.73
CA PRO A 22 -1.17 30.69 28.72
C PRO A 22 -0.25 30.76 27.50
N VAL A 23 0.28 31.94 27.15
CA VAL A 23 0.92 32.16 25.84
C VAL A 23 2.32 31.55 25.73
N TYR A 24 3.08 31.50 26.84
CA TYR A 24 4.47 31.00 26.78
C TYR A 24 4.58 29.47 26.67
N ARG A 25 3.60 28.70 27.17
CA ARG A 25 3.65 27.21 27.15
C ARG A 25 3.24 26.61 25.80
N GLN A 26 2.36 27.28 25.05
CA GLN A 26 1.95 26.82 23.71
C GLN A 26 3.08 26.92 22.67
N SER A 27 4.01 27.87 22.84
CA SER A 27 5.12 28.08 21.89
C SER A 27 6.13 26.93 21.81
N GLN A 28 6.25 26.11 22.87
CA GLN A 28 7.21 24.99 22.91
C GLN A 28 6.70 23.72 22.21
N TYR A 29 5.39 23.61 22.01
CA TYR A 29 4.76 22.45 21.39
C TYR A 29 4.05 22.78 20.08
N THR A 30 4.29 23.98 19.54
CA THR A 30 3.79 24.39 18.22
C THR A 30 4.96 24.52 17.27
N THR A 31 4.81 24.00 16.05
CA THR A 31 5.74 24.27 14.94
C THR A 31 4.96 24.55 13.66
N THR A 32 5.66 24.75 12.54
CA THR A 32 5.03 24.89 11.23
C THR A 32 5.44 23.75 10.29
N ASP A 33 4.49 23.33 9.44
CA ASP A 33 4.81 22.48 8.30
C ASP A 33 5.65 23.25 7.24
N PRO A 34 6.18 22.59 6.21
CA PRO A 34 6.96 23.26 5.16
C PRO A 34 6.22 24.37 4.39
N THR A 35 4.90 24.49 4.54
CA THR A 35 4.07 25.55 3.93
C THR A 35 3.77 26.69 4.90
N GLY A 36 4.25 26.63 6.15
CA GLY A 36 4.00 27.62 7.19
C GLY A 36 2.71 27.37 7.99
N GLN A 37 2.03 26.23 7.81
CA GLN A 37 0.84 25.89 8.61
C GLN A 37 1.24 25.47 10.02
N ALA A 38 0.67 26.12 11.03
CA ALA A 38 0.90 25.76 12.43
C ALA A 38 0.33 24.38 12.77
N VAL A 39 1.08 23.60 13.54
CA VAL A 39 0.70 22.26 14.03
C VAL A 39 0.99 22.11 15.52
N ASP A 40 0.21 21.26 16.19
CA ASP A 40 0.38 20.89 17.60
C ASP A 40 1.20 19.59 17.73
N LEU A 41 2.42 19.69 18.24
CA LEU A 41 3.36 18.58 18.46
C LEU A 41 2.91 17.62 19.57
N THR A 42 1.91 17.98 20.38
CA THR A 42 1.32 17.07 21.38
C THR A 42 0.27 16.14 20.79
N GLU A 43 -0.19 16.41 19.57
CA GLU A 43 -1.25 15.65 18.90
C GLU A 43 -0.73 14.96 17.61
N PRO A 44 0.09 13.90 17.73
CA PRO A 44 0.50 13.09 16.59
C PRO A 44 -0.70 12.34 16.00
N LEU A 45 -0.68 12.08 14.70
CA LEU A 45 -1.73 11.30 14.02
C LEU A 45 -1.88 9.90 14.63
N GLN A 46 -3.09 9.58 15.07
CA GLN A 46 -3.48 8.26 15.60
C GLN A 46 -4.58 7.60 14.76
N ASP A 47 -4.34 7.41 13.46
CA ASP A 47 -5.21 6.63 12.57
C ASP A 47 -5.02 5.12 12.86
N LYS A 48 -6.06 4.46 13.40
CA LYS A 48 -6.03 3.06 13.83
C LYS A 48 -6.94 2.20 12.96
N ARG A 49 -6.45 1.01 12.59
CA ARG A 49 -7.24 -0.04 11.95
C ARG A 49 -8.26 -0.64 12.93
N PRO A 50 -9.27 -1.40 12.46
CA PRO A 50 -10.22 -2.09 13.34
C PRO A 50 -9.58 -3.02 14.39
N ASN A 51 -8.37 -3.53 14.13
CA ASN A 51 -7.61 -4.35 15.09
C ASN A 51 -6.73 -3.53 16.06
N GLY A 52 -6.92 -2.21 16.11
CA GLY A 52 -6.18 -1.29 16.98
C GLY A 52 -4.77 -0.93 16.52
N ARG A 53 -4.22 -1.59 15.48
CA ARG A 53 -2.87 -1.26 14.97
C ARG A 53 -2.90 0.06 14.21
N PRO A 54 -1.86 0.91 14.34
CA PRO A 54 -1.80 2.17 13.62
C PRO A 54 -1.65 1.94 12.11
N GLN A 55 -2.19 2.85 11.32
CA GLN A 55 -1.91 2.92 9.89
C GLN A 55 -0.50 3.49 9.65
N PRO A 56 0.30 2.90 8.73
CA PRO A 56 1.72 3.21 8.54
C PRO A 56 1.97 4.50 7.73
N TRP A 57 1.17 5.55 7.91
CA TRP A 57 1.32 6.82 7.19
C TRP A 57 2.73 7.39 7.32
N HIS A 58 3.20 7.53 8.56
CA HIS A 58 4.53 8.08 8.86
C HIS A 58 5.66 7.23 8.25
N LEU A 59 5.58 5.89 8.39
CA LEU A 59 6.55 4.95 7.82
C LEU A 59 6.65 5.09 6.30
N HIS A 60 5.52 5.06 5.59
CA HIS A 60 5.55 5.15 4.13
C HIS A 60 5.93 6.55 3.63
N ARG A 61 5.58 7.59 4.38
CA ARG A 61 5.99 8.96 4.07
C ARG A 61 7.49 9.15 4.23
N ASP A 62 8.06 8.58 5.29
CA ASP A 62 9.49 8.56 5.53
C ASP A 62 10.26 7.79 4.45
N GLN A 63 9.78 6.59 4.09
CA GLN A 63 10.32 5.83 2.95
C GLN A 63 10.21 6.60 1.63
N ALA A 64 9.15 7.41 1.44
CA ALA A 64 9.03 8.28 0.28
C ALA A 64 10.10 9.39 0.27
N ASN A 65 10.49 9.95 1.41
CA ASN A 65 11.61 10.90 1.48
C ASN A 65 12.93 10.23 1.04
N LEU A 66 13.19 9.00 1.48
CA LEU A 66 14.37 8.24 1.04
C LEU A 66 14.36 7.99 -0.46
N LEU A 67 13.20 7.64 -1.03
CA LEU A 67 13.05 7.51 -2.48
C LEU A 67 13.33 8.83 -3.22
N ALA A 68 12.90 9.97 -2.67
CA ALA A 68 13.20 11.28 -3.26
C ALA A 68 14.70 11.58 -3.24
N VAL A 69 15.42 11.21 -2.18
CA VAL A 69 16.89 11.28 -2.13
C VAL A 69 17.52 10.43 -3.24
N ALA A 70 17.06 9.20 -3.44
CA ALA A 70 17.55 8.35 -4.53
C ALA A 70 17.35 8.99 -5.91
N TYR A 71 16.19 9.60 -6.17
CA TYR A 71 15.96 10.31 -7.43
C TYR A 71 16.87 11.53 -7.62
N ARG A 72 17.20 12.27 -6.55
CA ARG A 72 18.17 13.38 -6.62
C ARG A 72 19.57 12.91 -6.97
N ILE A 73 20.03 11.80 -6.38
CA ILE A 73 21.32 11.19 -6.72
C ILE A 73 21.36 10.82 -8.21
N LEU A 74 20.25 10.34 -8.75
CA LEU A 74 20.08 10.03 -10.18
C LEU A 74 19.90 11.26 -11.08
N GLY A 75 19.82 12.47 -10.51
CA GLY A 75 19.54 13.71 -11.25
C GLY A 75 18.09 13.88 -11.74
N ASP A 76 17.15 13.06 -11.27
CA ASP A 76 15.72 13.11 -11.61
C ASP A 76 14.95 14.03 -10.63
N GLU A 77 15.26 15.32 -10.67
CA GLU A 77 14.69 16.34 -9.77
C GLU A 77 13.15 16.43 -9.86
N ASP A 78 12.59 16.23 -11.05
CA ASP A 78 11.14 16.25 -11.25
C ASP A 78 10.43 15.14 -10.47
N ARG A 79 10.96 13.91 -10.50
CA ARG A 79 10.40 12.82 -9.69
C ARG A 79 10.71 13.03 -8.21
N ALA A 80 11.89 13.51 -7.86
CA ALA A 80 12.23 13.80 -6.47
C ALA A 80 11.22 14.78 -5.84
N HIS A 81 10.98 15.94 -6.48
CA HIS A 81 10.02 16.94 -6.02
C HIS A 81 8.60 16.38 -5.92
N ARG A 82 8.17 15.58 -6.90
CA ARG A 82 6.84 14.96 -6.85
C ARG A 82 6.70 13.99 -5.68
N VAL A 83 7.69 13.14 -5.44
CA VAL A 83 7.64 12.17 -4.34
C VAL A 83 7.71 12.88 -2.99
N ASP A 84 8.53 13.91 -2.86
CA ASP A 84 8.60 14.74 -1.65
C ASP A 84 7.33 15.52 -1.38
N GLY A 85 6.59 15.91 -2.42
CA GLY A 85 5.28 16.51 -2.27
C GLY A 85 4.19 15.51 -1.87
N CYS A 86 4.47 14.20 -1.80
CA CYS A 86 3.43 13.17 -1.63
C CYS A 86 2.85 13.15 -0.23
N ALA A 87 1.51 13.23 -0.14
CA ALA A 87 0.74 13.25 1.10
C ALA A 87 1.31 14.23 2.15
N PRO A 88 1.52 15.52 1.82
CA PRO A 88 2.16 16.44 2.75
C PRO A 88 1.20 16.83 3.89
N ARG A 89 -0.11 16.74 3.60
CA ARG A 89 -1.21 16.95 4.52
C ARG A 89 -2.28 15.87 4.27
N LEU A 90 -2.87 15.39 5.35
CA LEU A 90 -3.95 14.42 5.38
C LEU A 90 -5.15 15.06 6.06
N THR A 91 -6.31 15.02 5.41
CA THR A 91 -7.57 15.47 6.00
C THR A 91 -8.45 14.26 6.24
N PHE A 92 -8.98 14.15 7.45
CA PHE A 92 -9.86 13.08 7.87
C PHE A 92 -11.21 13.65 8.31
N ALA A 93 -12.27 12.85 8.14
CA ALA A 93 -13.48 12.99 8.94
C ALA A 93 -13.30 12.15 10.20
N ALA A 94 -13.44 12.77 11.37
CA ALA A 94 -13.46 12.08 12.65
C ALA A 94 -14.92 11.79 13.03
N ASP A 95 -15.20 10.54 13.41
CA ASP A 95 -16.48 10.21 14.07
C ASP A 95 -16.44 10.51 15.58
N ASP A 96 -17.59 10.35 16.22
CA ASP A 96 -17.78 10.57 17.67
C ASP A 96 -16.92 9.65 18.55
N THR A 97 -16.47 8.50 18.01
CA THR A 97 -15.55 7.58 18.67
C THR A 97 -14.07 7.92 18.45
N GLY A 98 -13.79 8.95 17.64
CA GLY A 98 -12.44 9.37 17.27
C GLY A 98 -11.79 8.52 16.18
N HIS A 99 -12.55 7.65 15.51
CA HIS A 99 -12.07 6.91 14.35
C HIS A 99 -12.01 7.83 13.12
N LEU A 100 -10.94 7.65 12.34
CA LEU A 100 -10.56 8.58 11.27
C LEU A 100 -10.80 7.95 9.90
N LYS A 101 -11.64 8.57 9.08
CA LYS A 101 -11.82 8.21 7.66
C LYS A 101 -11.14 9.26 6.79
N LEU A 102 -10.16 8.85 5.98
CA LEU A 102 -9.45 9.78 5.09
C LEU A 102 -10.41 10.40 4.09
N ARG A 103 -10.38 11.73 3.96
CA ARG A 103 -11.22 12.52 3.05
C ARG A 103 -10.43 13.20 1.96
N ASN A 104 -9.19 13.60 2.23
CA ASN A 104 -8.36 14.25 1.24
C ASN A 104 -6.87 14.03 1.51
N ALA A 105 -6.13 13.78 0.43
CA ALA A 105 -4.67 13.75 0.42
C ALA A 105 -4.18 13.90 -1.03
N TRP A 106 -3.03 14.55 -1.22
CA TRP A 106 -2.38 14.60 -2.53
C TRP A 106 -1.46 13.41 -2.72
N PHE A 107 -1.52 12.74 -3.87
CA PHE A 107 -0.70 11.57 -4.16
C PHE A 107 0.13 11.77 -5.43
N CYS A 108 1.45 11.56 -5.33
CA CYS A 108 2.36 11.82 -6.44
C CYS A 108 2.19 10.84 -7.62
N ARG A 109 1.61 9.66 -7.41
CA ARG A 109 1.44 8.58 -8.40
C ARG A 109 2.73 7.99 -8.99
N VAL A 110 3.90 8.38 -8.49
CA VAL A 110 5.17 7.73 -8.87
C VAL A 110 5.11 6.26 -8.46
N ARG A 111 5.46 5.36 -9.38
CA ARG A 111 5.21 3.90 -9.23
C ARG A 111 5.92 3.30 -8.02
N LEU A 112 7.10 3.79 -7.68
CA LEU A 112 7.87 3.35 -6.51
C LEU A 112 7.50 4.10 -5.23
N CYS A 113 6.68 5.17 -5.26
CA CYS A 113 6.36 5.92 -4.04
C CYS A 113 5.66 5.02 -3.01
N PRO A 114 6.25 4.78 -1.82
CA PRO A 114 5.70 3.86 -0.83
C PRO A 114 4.30 4.25 -0.34
N VAL A 115 4.00 5.56 -0.24
CA VAL A 115 2.65 6.04 0.10
C VAL A 115 1.65 5.65 -1.00
N CYS A 116 1.95 5.97 -2.27
CA CYS A 116 1.04 5.68 -3.38
C CYS A 116 0.89 4.18 -3.62
N GLN A 117 1.98 3.43 -3.51
CA GLN A 117 1.96 1.98 -3.55
C GLN A 117 1.01 1.46 -2.48
N TRP A 118 1.18 1.90 -1.22
CA TRP A 118 0.33 1.48 -0.11
C TRP A 118 -1.15 1.74 -0.30
N ARG A 119 -1.52 2.95 -0.71
CA ARG A 119 -2.92 3.25 -1.01
C ARG A 119 -3.47 2.40 -2.15
N ARG A 120 -2.65 2.13 -3.17
CA ARG A 120 -3.02 1.24 -4.29
C ARG A 120 -3.27 -0.18 -3.81
N SER A 121 -2.46 -0.74 -2.91
CA SER A 121 -2.73 -2.10 -2.40
C SER A 121 -4.03 -2.20 -1.64
N LEU A 122 -4.37 -1.18 -0.85
CA LEU A 122 -5.66 -1.11 -0.15
C LEU A 122 -6.83 -1.06 -1.15
N LYS A 123 -6.72 -0.25 -2.20
CA LYS A 123 -7.73 -0.18 -3.27
C LYS A 123 -7.89 -1.53 -3.96
N VAL A 124 -6.77 -2.14 -4.41
CA VAL A 124 -6.80 -3.45 -5.08
C VAL A 124 -7.41 -4.51 -4.17
N PHE A 125 -7.11 -4.48 -2.87
CA PHE A 125 -7.71 -5.38 -1.89
C PHE A 125 -9.23 -5.23 -1.82
N GLY A 126 -9.73 -3.99 -1.69
CA GLY A 126 -11.16 -3.71 -1.64
C GLY A 126 -11.89 -4.15 -2.92
N GLN A 127 -11.30 -3.87 -4.08
CA GLN A 127 -11.85 -4.26 -5.39
C GLN A 127 -11.85 -5.77 -5.61
N THR A 128 -10.76 -6.44 -5.25
CA THR A 128 -10.65 -7.91 -5.34
C THR A 128 -11.67 -8.59 -4.44
N SER A 129 -11.88 -8.06 -3.23
CA SER A 129 -12.89 -8.56 -2.29
C SER A 129 -14.30 -8.51 -2.88
N GLN A 130 -14.66 -7.41 -3.55
CA GLN A 130 -15.96 -7.27 -4.23
C GLN A 130 -16.11 -8.23 -5.39
N ILE A 131 -15.07 -8.42 -6.20
CA ILE A 131 -15.08 -9.40 -7.30
C ILE A 131 -15.35 -10.81 -6.76
N ILE A 132 -14.67 -11.21 -5.67
CA ILE A 132 -14.87 -12.53 -5.04
C ILE A 132 -16.30 -12.67 -4.52
N GLN A 133 -16.81 -11.65 -3.81
CA GLN A 133 -18.17 -11.65 -3.26
C GLN A 133 -19.22 -11.76 -4.39
N ALA A 134 -19.10 -10.94 -5.43
CA ALA A 134 -20.02 -10.93 -6.56
C ALA A 134 -19.99 -12.26 -7.34
N ALA A 135 -18.80 -12.81 -7.58
CA ALA A 135 -18.65 -14.12 -8.23
C ALA A 135 -19.30 -15.24 -7.41
N ASN A 136 -19.06 -15.28 -6.10
CA ASN A 136 -19.64 -16.32 -5.25
C ASN A 136 -21.16 -16.17 -5.13
N ALA A 137 -21.70 -14.95 -5.18
CA ALA A 137 -23.14 -14.69 -5.19
C ALA A 137 -23.81 -15.07 -6.52
N SER A 138 -23.07 -15.07 -7.65
CA SER A 138 -23.65 -15.34 -8.97
C SER A 138 -23.90 -16.84 -9.25
N ARG A 139 -23.57 -17.74 -8.30
CA ARG A 139 -23.72 -19.18 -8.49
C ARG A 139 -24.08 -19.88 -7.17
N ARG A 140 -25.07 -20.77 -7.20
CA ARG A 140 -25.39 -21.66 -6.07
C ARG A 140 -24.17 -22.54 -5.75
N GLY A 141 -23.68 -22.45 -4.51
CA GLY A 141 -22.47 -23.14 -4.06
C GLY A 141 -21.16 -22.37 -4.29
N GLY A 142 -21.23 -21.15 -4.85
CA GLY A 142 -20.07 -20.29 -5.08
C GLY A 142 -19.08 -20.83 -6.11
N TYR A 143 -17.90 -20.23 -6.17
CA TYR A 143 -16.74 -20.76 -6.87
C TYR A 143 -15.69 -21.26 -5.89
N GLN A 144 -14.64 -21.91 -6.40
CA GLN A 144 -13.44 -22.16 -5.62
C GLN A 144 -12.33 -21.22 -6.06
N TRP A 145 -11.51 -20.84 -5.10
CA TRP A 145 -10.43 -19.88 -5.30
C TRP A 145 -9.09 -20.52 -5.01
N ILE A 146 -8.10 -20.21 -5.84
CA ILE A 146 -6.75 -20.75 -5.77
C ILE A 146 -5.78 -19.60 -5.84
N MET A 147 -4.75 -19.67 -4.98
CA MET A 147 -3.58 -18.83 -5.09
C MET A 147 -2.52 -19.60 -5.87
N LEU A 148 -2.03 -19.01 -6.96
CA LEU A 148 -0.97 -19.54 -7.79
C LEU A 148 0.17 -18.51 -7.86
N THR A 149 1.39 -18.95 -7.54
CA THR A 149 2.61 -18.16 -7.70
C THR A 149 3.44 -18.76 -8.84
N LEU A 150 3.78 -17.96 -9.85
CA LEU A 150 4.60 -18.34 -10.99
C LEU A 150 5.91 -17.53 -10.98
N THR A 151 7.05 -18.21 -10.99
CA THR A 151 8.37 -17.56 -10.91
C THR A 151 9.21 -17.81 -12.16
N ILE A 152 10.27 -17.02 -12.32
CA ILE A 152 11.45 -17.38 -13.09
C ILE A 152 12.67 -17.26 -12.17
N ARG A 153 13.81 -17.84 -12.56
CA ARG A 153 15.09 -17.63 -11.90
C ARG A 153 15.37 -16.13 -11.76
N ASN A 154 16.13 -15.79 -10.73
CA ASN A 154 16.65 -14.45 -10.55
C ASN A 154 17.39 -14.00 -11.81
N VAL A 155 17.31 -12.71 -12.10
CA VAL A 155 17.95 -12.06 -13.24
C VAL A 155 18.80 -10.89 -12.78
N ASP A 156 19.82 -10.59 -13.56
CA ASP A 156 20.68 -9.44 -13.32
C ASP A 156 19.92 -8.12 -13.57
N PRO A 157 20.38 -6.99 -13.00
CA PRO A 157 19.68 -5.72 -13.09
C PRO A 157 19.34 -5.30 -14.54
N ASP A 158 20.28 -5.49 -15.46
CA ASP A 158 20.13 -5.08 -16.87
C ASP A 158 19.19 -6.00 -17.67
N GLU A 159 18.97 -7.23 -17.19
CA GLU A 159 18.09 -8.21 -17.83
C GLU A 159 16.63 -8.07 -17.39
N LEU A 160 16.37 -7.42 -16.25
CA LEU A 160 15.04 -7.31 -15.63
C LEU A 160 13.95 -6.80 -16.60
N PRO A 161 14.15 -5.73 -17.40
CA PRO A 161 13.14 -5.28 -18.35
C PRO A 161 12.80 -6.34 -19.42
N THR A 162 13.81 -7.08 -19.89
CA THR A 162 13.63 -8.16 -20.88
C THR A 162 12.93 -9.35 -20.23
N ALA A 163 13.32 -9.72 -19.02
CA ALA A 163 12.72 -10.79 -18.24
C ALA A 163 11.22 -10.54 -17.99
N LEU A 164 10.83 -9.33 -17.60
CA LEU A 164 9.41 -8.95 -17.42
C LEU A 164 8.60 -9.02 -18.73
N THR A 165 9.23 -8.66 -19.85
CA THR A 165 8.62 -8.77 -21.19
C THR A 165 8.40 -10.23 -21.55
N HIS A 166 9.42 -11.06 -21.37
CA HIS A 166 9.36 -12.51 -21.59
C HIS A 166 8.29 -13.15 -20.71
N MET A 167 8.24 -12.86 -19.41
CA MET A 167 7.22 -13.36 -18.50
C MET A 167 5.80 -12.98 -18.96
N SER A 168 5.60 -11.78 -19.50
CA SER A 168 4.31 -11.38 -20.06
C SER A 168 3.95 -12.24 -21.28
N GLN A 169 4.88 -12.51 -22.18
CA GLN A 169 4.63 -13.40 -23.32
C GLN A 169 4.37 -14.84 -22.87
N SER A 170 5.10 -15.32 -21.88
CA SER A 170 4.91 -16.63 -21.24
C SER A 170 3.53 -16.76 -20.63
N TRP A 171 3.06 -15.72 -19.93
CA TRP A 171 1.70 -15.63 -19.42
C TRP A 171 0.66 -15.78 -20.54
N HIS A 172 0.81 -15.05 -21.64
CA HIS A 172 -0.11 -15.14 -22.79
C HIS A 172 -0.13 -16.53 -23.43
N ARG A 173 0.99 -17.28 -23.40
CA ARG A 173 1.03 -18.68 -23.86
C ARG A 173 0.30 -19.59 -22.87
N LEU A 174 0.57 -19.45 -21.58
CA LEU A 174 -0.04 -20.27 -20.52
C LEU A 174 -1.57 -20.20 -20.57
N ILE A 175 -2.14 -18.99 -20.61
CA ILE A 175 -3.60 -18.79 -20.54
C ILE A 175 -4.37 -19.29 -21.77
N LYS A 176 -3.66 -19.60 -22.86
CA LYS A 176 -4.24 -20.15 -24.11
C LYS A 176 -4.16 -21.68 -24.17
N THR A 177 -3.51 -22.33 -23.21
CA THR A 177 -3.42 -23.79 -23.19
C THR A 177 -4.79 -24.40 -22.92
N LYS A 178 -5.07 -25.57 -23.51
CA LYS A 178 -6.35 -26.27 -23.31
C LYS A 178 -6.63 -26.56 -21.84
N LYS A 179 -5.62 -27.00 -21.10
CA LYS A 179 -5.71 -27.26 -19.65
C LYS A 179 -6.14 -26.01 -18.88
N TRP A 180 -5.56 -24.86 -19.20
CA TRP A 180 -5.99 -23.58 -18.61
C TRP A 180 -7.44 -23.26 -18.95
N THR A 181 -7.80 -23.27 -20.24
CA THR A 181 -9.14 -22.86 -20.69
C THR A 181 -10.24 -23.79 -20.21
N ASP A 182 -9.94 -25.06 -20.00
CA ASP A 182 -10.91 -26.03 -19.47
C ASP A 182 -11.17 -25.82 -17.96
N ALA A 183 -10.14 -25.38 -17.20
CA ALA A 183 -10.16 -25.35 -15.74
C ALA A 183 -10.42 -23.96 -15.11
N VAL A 184 -9.89 -22.88 -15.71
CA VAL A 184 -9.89 -21.53 -15.14
C VAL A 184 -11.01 -20.69 -15.73
N ILE A 185 -11.91 -20.21 -14.88
CA ILE A 185 -13.10 -19.42 -15.24
C ILE A 185 -12.79 -17.92 -15.22
N GLY A 186 -11.99 -17.49 -14.25
CA GLY A 186 -11.58 -16.09 -14.08
C GLY A 186 -10.26 -16.01 -13.35
N TRP A 187 -9.57 -14.89 -13.51
CA TRP A 187 -8.30 -14.68 -12.82
C TRP A 187 -7.98 -13.20 -12.63
N GLN A 188 -7.17 -12.93 -11.61
CA GLN A 188 -6.43 -11.69 -11.41
C GLN A 188 -4.95 -12.03 -11.25
N ARG A 189 -4.06 -11.26 -11.88
CA ARG A 189 -2.61 -11.46 -11.82
C ARG A 189 -1.93 -10.16 -11.42
N ALA A 190 -1.14 -10.19 -10.37
CA ALA A 190 -0.21 -9.14 -9.96
C ALA A 190 1.24 -9.53 -10.29
N THR A 191 2.04 -8.55 -10.70
CA THR A 191 3.49 -8.70 -10.92
C THR A 191 4.21 -8.18 -9.68
N GLU A 192 5.03 -9.02 -9.06
CA GLU A 192 5.91 -8.66 -7.93
C GLU A 192 7.37 -8.93 -8.33
N ILE A 193 8.29 -8.13 -7.79
CA ILE A 193 9.72 -8.21 -7.99
C ILE A 193 10.33 -8.12 -6.60
N THR A 194 11.04 -9.17 -6.19
CA THR A 194 11.89 -9.14 -5.00
C THR A 194 13.32 -8.85 -5.43
N HIS A 195 13.95 -7.84 -4.84
CA HIS A 195 15.36 -7.55 -5.06
C HIS A 195 16.16 -8.03 -3.85
N ASN A 196 17.20 -8.80 -4.11
CA ASN A 196 18.02 -9.35 -3.04
C ASN A 196 19.13 -8.37 -2.64
N VAL A 197 18.94 -7.73 -1.49
CA VAL A 197 19.86 -6.73 -0.93
C VAL A 197 20.79 -7.30 0.15
N ASP A 198 20.76 -8.61 0.37
CA ASP A 198 21.62 -9.28 1.36
C ASP A 198 23.02 -9.52 0.76
N PRO A 199 24.07 -8.81 1.23
CA PRO A 199 25.42 -8.92 0.69
C PRO A 199 26.05 -10.30 0.92
N ASP A 200 25.54 -11.08 1.88
CA ASP A 200 26.03 -12.44 2.16
C ASP A 200 25.37 -13.50 1.26
N SER A 201 24.39 -13.10 0.44
CA SER A 201 23.66 -14.00 -0.44
C SER A 201 24.40 -14.26 -1.75
N THR A 202 24.42 -15.51 -2.22
CA THR A 202 24.89 -15.86 -3.57
C THR A 202 24.04 -15.25 -4.69
N TRP A 203 22.88 -14.71 -4.34
CA TRP A 203 21.97 -14.01 -5.25
C TRP A 203 21.96 -12.50 -4.99
N TYR A 204 22.95 -11.95 -4.29
CA TYR A 204 23.04 -10.51 -4.02
C TYR A 204 22.92 -9.68 -5.29
N ASN A 205 22.18 -8.57 -5.21
CA ASN A 205 21.91 -7.62 -6.28
C ASN A 205 21.20 -8.21 -7.51
N THR A 206 20.53 -9.35 -7.36
CA THR A 206 19.68 -9.94 -8.40
C THR A 206 18.20 -9.75 -8.11
N TYR A 207 17.38 -9.80 -9.16
CA TYR A 207 15.95 -9.53 -9.11
C TYR A 207 15.14 -10.79 -9.41
N HIS A 208 14.14 -11.06 -8.60
CA HIS A 208 13.25 -12.21 -8.74
C HIS A 208 11.84 -11.73 -9.12
N PRO A 209 11.54 -11.58 -10.42
CA PRO A 209 10.19 -11.28 -10.87
C PRO A 209 9.30 -12.53 -10.80
N HIS A 210 8.08 -12.34 -10.30
CA HIS A 210 7.09 -13.41 -10.16
C HIS A 210 5.67 -12.88 -10.30
N TYR A 211 4.74 -13.78 -10.56
CA TYR A 211 3.32 -13.50 -10.60
C TYR A 211 2.61 -14.09 -9.40
N HIS A 212 1.82 -13.27 -8.73
CA HIS A 212 0.76 -13.71 -7.83
C HIS A 212 -0.56 -13.72 -8.57
N VAL A 213 -1.21 -14.87 -8.59
CA VAL A 213 -2.42 -15.10 -9.38
C VAL A 213 -3.53 -15.62 -8.49
N LEU A 214 -4.64 -14.90 -8.46
CA LEU A 214 -5.90 -15.38 -7.93
C LEU A 214 -6.67 -16.05 -9.07
N LEU A 215 -6.95 -17.35 -8.95
CA LEU A 215 -7.75 -18.10 -9.92
C LEU A 215 -9.14 -18.37 -9.35
N CYS A 216 -10.15 -18.26 -10.21
CA CYS A 216 -11.52 -18.69 -9.99
C CYS A 216 -11.79 -19.96 -10.82
N VAL A 217 -12.21 -21.03 -10.17
CA VAL A 217 -12.46 -22.35 -10.78
C VAL A 217 -13.81 -22.92 -10.33
N GLU A 218 -14.30 -23.96 -11.03
CA GLU A 218 -15.58 -24.59 -10.71
C GLU A 218 -15.60 -25.19 -9.28
N PRO A 219 -16.78 -25.27 -8.63
CA PRO A 219 -16.97 -25.98 -7.36
C PRO A 219 -16.38 -27.39 -7.33
N SER A 220 -16.48 -28.10 -8.46
CA SER A 220 -16.04 -29.47 -8.65
C SER A 220 -14.52 -29.61 -8.85
N TYR A 221 -13.76 -28.51 -8.99
CA TYR A 221 -12.37 -28.54 -9.45
C TYR A 221 -11.50 -29.55 -8.70
N PHE A 222 -11.49 -29.53 -7.36
CA PHE A 222 -10.61 -30.40 -6.55
C PHE A 222 -10.98 -31.88 -6.56
N ASN A 223 -12.19 -32.22 -7.01
CA ASN A 223 -12.69 -33.60 -7.08
C ASN A 223 -13.01 -34.01 -8.52
N GLY A 224 -12.66 -33.18 -9.51
CA GLY A 224 -13.11 -33.29 -10.88
C GLY A 224 -11.98 -33.59 -11.85
N ARG A 225 -12.36 -33.96 -13.09
CA ARG A 225 -11.42 -34.26 -14.18
C ARG A 225 -10.58 -33.06 -14.65
N LYS A 226 -10.99 -31.84 -14.26
CA LYS A 226 -10.33 -30.58 -14.60
C LYS A 226 -9.25 -30.19 -13.57
N TYR A 227 -9.06 -30.96 -12.50
CA TYR A 227 -8.02 -30.71 -11.51
C TYR A 227 -6.64 -30.74 -12.17
N ILE A 228 -5.81 -29.74 -11.85
CA ILE A 228 -4.41 -29.66 -12.31
C ILE A 228 -3.53 -29.72 -11.05
N PRO A 229 -2.75 -30.80 -10.84
CA PRO A 229 -1.82 -30.90 -9.73
C PRO A 229 -0.62 -29.94 -9.93
N GLN A 230 0.08 -29.62 -8.84
CA GLN A 230 1.22 -28.69 -8.87
C GLN A 230 2.31 -29.09 -9.89
N ALA A 231 2.64 -30.37 -10.00
CA ALA A 231 3.62 -30.84 -10.98
C ALA A 231 3.20 -30.53 -12.43
N GLU A 232 1.90 -30.61 -12.74
CA GLU A 232 1.38 -30.26 -14.06
C GLU A 232 1.36 -28.74 -14.26
N TRP A 233 1.07 -27.94 -13.22
CA TRP A 233 1.24 -26.48 -13.27
C TRP A 233 2.69 -26.08 -13.53
N THR A 234 3.66 -26.73 -12.87
CA THR A 234 5.09 -26.52 -13.12
C THR A 234 5.44 -26.85 -14.57
N ALA A 235 4.99 -27.99 -15.10
CA ALA A 235 5.24 -28.38 -16.48
C ALA A 235 4.62 -27.41 -17.50
N MET A 236 3.37 -26.98 -17.27
CA MET A 236 2.68 -25.99 -18.09
C MET A 236 3.41 -24.64 -18.06
N TRP A 237 3.86 -24.20 -16.88
CA TRP A 237 4.60 -22.96 -16.75
C TRP A 237 6.00 -23.05 -17.36
N ARG A 238 6.73 -24.15 -17.17
CA ARG A 238 8.02 -24.41 -17.85
C ARG A 238 7.88 -24.34 -19.37
N ALA A 239 6.89 -25.01 -19.93
CA ALA A 239 6.63 -25.00 -21.37
C ALA A 239 6.24 -23.59 -21.87
N ALA A 240 5.37 -22.89 -21.13
CA ALA A 240 4.97 -21.53 -21.47
C ALA A 240 6.13 -20.53 -21.31
N ALA A 241 6.95 -20.66 -20.28
CA ALA A 241 8.12 -19.84 -19.99
C ALA A 241 9.34 -20.21 -20.83
N ARG A 242 9.31 -21.35 -21.53
CA ARG A 242 10.41 -21.87 -22.34
C ARG A 242 11.71 -21.96 -21.54
N THR A 243 11.61 -22.42 -20.29
CA THR A 243 12.76 -22.57 -19.40
C THR A 243 13.40 -23.95 -19.58
N ASP A 244 14.73 -23.98 -19.51
CA ASP A 244 15.54 -25.21 -19.49
C ASP A 244 15.53 -25.90 -18.11
N TYR A 245 14.92 -25.27 -17.10
CA TYR A 245 14.75 -25.73 -15.72
C TYR A 245 13.27 -25.79 -15.34
N ASP A 246 12.99 -26.47 -14.22
CA ASP A 246 11.69 -26.42 -13.56
C ASP A 246 11.58 -25.15 -12.68
N PRO A 247 10.75 -24.17 -13.05
CA PRO A 247 10.54 -22.97 -12.24
C PRO A 247 9.79 -23.30 -10.96
N MET A 248 10.00 -22.50 -9.91
CA MET A 248 9.25 -22.65 -8.67
C MET A 248 7.81 -22.20 -8.91
N VAL A 249 6.87 -23.14 -8.76
CA VAL A 249 5.44 -22.89 -8.79
C VAL A 249 4.85 -23.30 -7.46
N ASN A 250 4.10 -22.38 -6.83
CA ASN A 250 3.34 -22.69 -5.63
C ASN A 250 1.85 -22.56 -5.94
N ILE A 251 1.06 -23.54 -5.53
CA ILE A 251 -0.39 -23.53 -5.71
C ILE A 251 -1.07 -24.03 -4.44
N HIS A 252 -2.05 -23.27 -3.96
CA HIS A 252 -2.86 -23.69 -2.82
C HIS A 252 -4.29 -23.20 -2.92
N LYS A 253 -5.20 -23.99 -2.36
CA LYS A 253 -6.60 -23.63 -2.22
C LYS A 253 -6.75 -22.47 -1.23
N ILE A 254 -7.58 -21.51 -1.58
CA ILE A 254 -8.01 -20.45 -0.66
C ILE A 254 -9.31 -20.94 0.00
N TYR A 255 -9.30 -20.99 1.34
CA TYR A 255 -10.49 -21.34 2.11
C TYR A 255 -11.33 -20.09 2.36
N GLY A 256 -12.59 -20.13 1.92
CA GLY A 256 -13.53 -19.00 2.04
C GLY A 256 -13.05 -17.75 1.30
N SER A 257 -13.54 -16.58 1.72
CA SER A 257 -13.05 -15.27 1.29
C SER A 257 -11.95 -14.78 2.24
N THR A 258 -10.83 -15.51 2.35
CA THR A 258 -9.81 -15.17 3.35
C THR A 258 -9.07 -13.87 2.99
N PRO A 259 -9.06 -12.87 3.88
CA PRO A 259 -8.31 -11.63 3.69
C PRO A 259 -6.82 -11.84 3.38
N ALA A 260 -6.19 -12.90 3.89
CA ALA A 260 -4.77 -13.15 3.66
C ALA A 260 -4.43 -13.38 2.17
N ALA A 261 -5.21 -14.21 1.47
CA ALA A 261 -4.96 -14.49 0.05
C ALA A 261 -5.26 -13.28 -0.84
N ILE A 262 -6.28 -12.50 -0.49
CA ILE A 262 -6.61 -11.24 -1.17
C ILE A 262 -5.48 -10.23 -0.95
N ALA A 263 -4.94 -10.15 0.26
CA ALA A 263 -3.81 -9.29 0.57
C ALA A 263 -2.58 -9.66 -0.26
N GLU A 264 -2.30 -10.95 -0.45
CA GLU A 264 -1.19 -11.44 -1.26
C GLU A 264 -1.25 -10.93 -2.72
N VAL A 265 -2.40 -11.09 -3.39
CA VAL A 265 -2.58 -10.62 -4.79
C VAL A 265 -2.80 -9.11 -4.92
N SER A 266 -2.86 -8.40 -3.80
CA SER A 266 -3.02 -6.95 -3.74
C SER A 266 -1.72 -6.23 -3.38
N LYS A 267 -0.61 -6.95 -3.15
CA LYS A 267 0.69 -6.36 -2.80
C LYS A 267 1.26 -5.45 -3.89
N TYR A 268 2.26 -4.67 -3.50
CA TYR A 268 3.03 -3.82 -4.40
C TYR A 268 3.85 -4.65 -5.37
N ALA A 269 4.25 -4.04 -6.47
CA ALA A 269 5.20 -4.66 -7.37
C ALA A 269 6.59 -4.83 -6.76
N THR A 270 6.93 -4.08 -5.71
CA THR A 270 8.25 -4.07 -5.05
C THR A 270 8.06 -3.67 -3.59
N LYS A 271 8.77 -4.28 -2.64
CA LYS A 271 8.72 -3.82 -1.25
C LYS A 271 9.76 -2.71 -1.03
N PRO A 272 9.44 -1.63 -0.30
CA PRO A 272 10.41 -0.56 0.00
C PRO A 272 11.73 -1.07 0.58
N ALA A 273 11.68 -2.09 1.45
CA ALA A 273 12.89 -2.69 2.04
C ALA A 273 13.81 -3.35 1.01
N ASP A 274 13.31 -3.71 -0.17
CA ASP A 274 14.08 -4.37 -1.23
C ASP A 274 14.87 -3.35 -2.08
N TYR A 275 14.64 -2.04 -1.93
CA TYR A 275 15.34 -1.02 -2.75
C TYR A 275 15.67 0.28 -2.02
N LEU A 276 15.22 0.47 -0.77
CA LEU A 276 15.59 1.60 0.07
C LEU A 276 16.64 1.15 1.10
N THR A 277 17.90 1.24 0.71
CA THR A 277 19.07 0.89 1.54
C THR A 277 19.80 2.17 1.96
N PRO A 278 19.30 2.93 2.96
CA PRO A 278 19.90 4.22 3.34
C PRO A 278 21.34 4.13 3.84
N TRP A 279 21.83 2.93 4.20
CA TRP A 279 23.22 2.67 4.56
C TRP A 279 24.15 2.52 3.34
N ASP A 280 23.59 2.33 2.14
CA ASP A 280 24.29 2.24 0.86
C ASP A 280 23.51 3.02 -0.20
N VAL A 281 23.82 4.33 -0.28
CA VAL A 281 23.09 5.29 -1.10
C VAL A 281 23.28 5.06 -2.61
N ASP A 282 24.43 4.51 -3.00
CA ASP A 282 24.73 4.21 -4.41
C ASP A 282 23.92 2.97 -4.83
N ALA A 283 23.93 1.90 -4.04
CA ALA A 283 23.10 0.72 -4.30
C ALA A 283 21.60 1.06 -4.28
N MET A 284 21.17 1.94 -3.37
CA MET A 284 19.79 2.44 -3.32
C MET A 284 19.42 3.17 -4.61
N ALA A 285 20.26 4.10 -5.08
CA ALA A 285 20.03 4.85 -6.30
C ALA A 285 19.98 3.91 -7.52
N ASP A 286 20.90 2.95 -7.60
CA ASP A 286 20.90 1.96 -8.68
C ASP A 286 19.66 1.06 -8.69
N ALA A 287 19.24 0.55 -7.53
CA ALA A 287 18.01 -0.24 -7.43
C ALA A 287 16.78 0.57 -7.86
N VAL A 288 16.70 1.85 -7.44
CA VAL A 288 15.63 2.76 -7.87
C VAL A 288 15.66 3.01 -9.38
N ARG A 289 16.84 3.19 -9.98
CA ARG A 289 17.02 3.35 -11.44
C ARG A 289 16.53 2.12 -12.19
N VAL A 290 16.99 0.94 -11.79
CA VAL A 290 16.66 -0.35 -12.39
C VAL A 290 15.15 -0.60 -12.32
N LEU A 291 14.56 -0.48 -11.13
CA LEU A 291 13.13 -0.70 -10.93
C LEU A 291 12.27 0.35 -11.63
N SER A 292 12.68 1.63 -11.63
CA SER A 292 11.93 2.70 -12.32
C SER A 292 11.88 2.46 -13.83
N SER A 293 13.00 2.05 -14.42
CA SER A 293 13.09 1.70 -15.84
C SER A 293 12.29 0.42 -16.13
N ALA A 294 12.54 -0.64 -15.36
CA ALA A 294 11.89 -1.94 -15.53
C ALA A 294 10.36 -1.85 -15.37
N LEU A 295 9.84 -1.00 -14.49
CA LEU A 295 8.41 -0.86 -14.29
C LEU A 295 7.78 0.18 -15.22
N HIS A 296 8.54 0.98 -15.99
CA HIS A 296 7.95 2.06 -16.79
C HIS A 296 6.93 1.54 -17.82
N ARG A 297 5.73 2.14 -17.87
CA ARG A 297 4.62 1.79 -18.79
C ARG A 297 4.20 0.30 -18.81
N ARG A 298 4.53 -0.47 -17.76
CA ARG A 298 4.10 -1.88 -17.66
C ARG A 298 2.77 -2.05 -16.95
N ARG A 299 1.96 -2.98 -17.42
CA ARG A 299 0.73 -3.39 -16.71
C ARG A 299 1.09 -4.41 -15.62
N LEU A 300 1.06 -3.96 -14.36
CA LEU A 300 1.45 -4.78 -13.21
C LEU A 300 0.29 -5.66 -12.70
N LEU A 301 -0.94 -5.16 -12.81
CA LEU A 301 -2.15 -5.90 -12.50
C LEU A 301 -2.97 -6.16 -13.78
N ALA A 302 -3.51 -7.36 -13.91
CA ALA A 302 -4.41 -7.70 -15.02
C ALA A 302 -5.52 -8.64 -14.55
N TYR A 303 -6.63 -8.61 -15.28
CA TYR A 303 -7.81 -9.44 -15.05
C TYR A 303 -8.17 -10.20 -16.32
N GLY A 304 -8.74 -11.39 -16.17
CA GLY A 304 -9.32 -12.16 -17.27
C GLY A 304 -10.49 -13.05 -16.84
N GLY A 305 -11.25 -13.51 -17.84
CA GLY A 305 -12.49 -14.28 -17.63
C GLY A 305 -13.48 -13.55 -16.73
N LEU A 306 -14.16 -14.31 -15.86
CA LEU A 306 -15.18 -13.78 -14.95
C LEU A 306 -14.70 -12.60 -14.09
N CYS A 307 -13.44 -12.59 -13.65
CA CYS A 307 -12.92 -11.47 -12.84
C CYS A 307 -12.88 -10.15 -13.63
N LYS A 308 -12.58 -10.20 -14.93
CA LYS A 308 -12.60 -9.01 -15.80
C LYS A 308 -14.02 -8.53 -16.06
N GLU A 309 -14.94 -9.46 -16.28
CA GLU A 309 -16.37 -9.15 -16.48
C GLU A 309 -16.97 -8.49 -15.23
N LEU A 310 -16.67 -9.02 -14.04
CA LEU A 310 -17.13 -8.46 -12.78
C LEU A 310 -16.48 -7.13 -12.47
N HIS A 311 -15.17 -6.96 -12.74
CA HIS A 311 -14.50 -5.67 -12.59
C HIS A 311 -15.20 -4.57 -13.39
N ALA A 312 -15.54 -4.85 -14.66
CA ALA A 312 -16.29 -3.93 -15.51
C ALA A 312 -17.75 -3.73 -15.03
N LYS A 313 -18.46 -4.81 -14.69
CA LYS A 313 -19.87 -4.75 -14.24
C LYS A 313 -20.05 -3.95 -12.95
N LEU A 314 -19.09 -4.07 -12.04
CA LEU A 314 -19.11 -3.35 -10.76
C LEU A 314 -18.60 -1.90 -10.90
N GLY A 315 -18.14 -1.47 -12.08
CA GLY A 315 -17.62 -0.13 -12.30
C GLY A 315 -16.39 0.19 -11.46
N LEU A 316 -15.52 -0.81 -11.23
CA LEU A 316 -14.35 -0.66 -10.36
C LEU A 316 -13.28 0.21 -11.02
N ASP A 317 -12.56 0.98 -10.20
CA ASP A 317 -11.53 1.91 -10.64
C ASP A 317 -10.35 1.21 -11.32
N ASP A 318 -9.70 1.95 -12.22
CA ASP A 318 -8.38 1.62 -12.73
C ASP A 318 -7.35 1.64 -11.60
N VAL A 319 -6.45 0.66 -11.58
CA VAL A 319 -5.53 0.50 -10.46
C VAL A 319 -4.33 1.45 -10.51
N ASP A 320 -3.97 1.97 -11.67
CA ASP A 320 -2.88 2.92 -11.82
C ASP A 320 -3.36 4.36 -11.55
N THR A 321 -4.55 4.72 -12.04
CA THR A 321 -5.10 6.10 -11.99
C THR A 321 -6.27 6.30 -11.04
N GLY A 322 -6.84 5.22 -10.49
CA GLY A 322 -8.03 5.25 -9.62
C GLY A 322 -7.83 6.00 -8.31
N ASP A 323 -8.91 6.21 -7.57
CA ASP A 323 -8.85 7.00 -6.35
C ASP A 323 -8.04 6.30 -5.23
N LEU A 324 -7.11 7.05 -4.63
CA LEU A 324 -6.26 6.60 -3.53
C LEU A 324 -6.74 7.14 -2.17
N VAL A 325 -7.77 7.98 -2.14
CA VAL A 325 -8.44 8.41 -0.90
C VAL A 325 -9.47 7.36 -0.49
N HIS A 326 -10.40 7.00 -1.37
CA HIS A 326 -11.43 6.00 -1.08
C HIS A 326 -10.96 4.60 -1.51
N THR A 327 -10.26 3.93 -0.59
CA THR A 327 -9.67 2.59 -0.83
C THR A 327 -10.59 1.44 -0.42
N ASP A 328 -11.55 1.73 0.45
CA ASP A 328 -12.60 0.86 0.95
C ASP A 328 -13.96 1.35 0.44
N ASN A 329 -14.80 0.44 -0.02
CA ASN A 329 -16.18 0.76 -0.46
C ASN A 329 -17.19 0.70 0.70
N ALA A 330 -16.75 0.89 1.94
CA ALA A 330 -17.66 1.00 3.08
C ALA A 330 -18.37 2.36 3.03
N ASP A 331 -19.71 2.32 3.14
CA ASP A 331 -20.67 3.39 2.92
C ASP A 331 -20.13 4.82 3.12
N GLU A 332 -20.41 5.68 2.14
CA GLU A 332 -20.24 7.14 2.22
C GLU A 332 -21.22 7.78 3.23
N THR A 333 -22.16 6.99 3.74
CA THR A 333 -23.37 7.41 4.43
C THR A 333 -23.17 7.63 5.93
N THR A 334 -22.30 8.56 6.31
CA THR A 334 -22.36 9.31 7.61
C THR A 334 -21.34 10.47 7.61
N ALA A 335 -21.21 11.20 6.49
CA ALA A 335 -20.16 12.21 6.33
C ALA A 335 -20.63 13.67 6.53
N ALA A 336 -21.93 13.95 6.41
CA ALA A 336 -22.40 15.33 6.28
C ALA A 336 -22.19 16.19 7.53
N GLU A 337 -21.97 15.57 8.71
CA GLU A 337 -21.83 16.27 10.00
C GLU A 337 -20.50 15.94 10.73
N ALA A 338 -19.60 15.16 10.12
CA ALA A 338 -18.36 14.76 10.78
C ALA A 338 -17.34 15.91 10.83
N ALA A 339 -16.76 16.16 12.00
CA ALA A 339 -15.70 17.16 12.16
C ALA A 339 -14.49 16.80 11.29
N LEU A 340 -14.07 17.72 10.43
CA LEU A 340 -12.86 17.55 9.65
C LEU A 340 -11.66 17.90 10.51
N VAL A 341 -10.63 17.06 10.46
CA VAL A 341 -9.36 17.30 11.12
C VAL A 341 -8.23 17.10 10.12
N ALA A 342 -7.27 18.02 10.10
CA ALA A 342 -6.11 17.96 9.22
C ALA A 342 -4.84 17.67 10.02
N TYR A 343 -3.94 16.89 9.41
CA TYR A 343 -2.62 16.59 9.95
C TYR A 343 -1.56 16.85 8.88
N SER A 344 -0.48 17.53 9.23
CA SER A 344 0.61 17.85 8.30
C SER A 344 1.90 17.13 8.68
N TRP A 345 2.64 16.68 7.67
CA TRP A 345 3.91 16.00 7.84
C TRP A 345 4.99 16.97 8.31
N ILE A 346 5.67 16.63 9.39
CA ILE A 346 6.81 17.41 9.90
C ILE A 346 8.10 16.59 9.72
N PRO A 347 8.93 16.92 8.71
CA PRO A 347 10.11 16.13 8.35
C PRO A 347 11.07 15.87 9.51
N GLY A 348 11.33 16.88 10.36
CA GLY A 348 12.27 16.76 11.48
C GLY A 348 11.85 15.74 12.54
N TYR A 349 10.54 15.50 12.68
CA TYR A 349 9.99 14.51 13.62
C TYR A 349 9.59 13.20 12.94
N ARG A 350 9.63 13.16 11.60
CA ARG A 350 9.20 12.01 10.78
C ARG A 350 7.80 11.54 11.16
N GLN A 351 6.89 12.49 11.42
CA GLN A 351 5.53 12.24 11.90
C GLN A 351 4.55 13.31 11.41
N TYR A 352 3.27 12.96 11.33
CA TYR A 352 2.16 13.87 11.10
C TYR A 352 1.59 14.39 12.41
N TYR A 353 1.36 15.70 12.48
CA TYR A 353 0.79 16.38 13.66
C TYR A 353 -0.45 17.17 13.27
N ARG A 354 -1.39 17.28 14.21
CA ARG A 354 -2.65 17.97 13.95
C ARG A 354 -2.41 19.44 13.63
N ASN A 355 -3.09 19.93 12.61
CA ASN A 355 -3.09 21.34 12.26
C ASN A 355 -3.85 22.14 13.30
N ILE A 356 -3.29 23.28 13.70
CA ILE A 356 -4.00 24.27 14.50
C ILE A 356 -4.84 25.10 13.53
N GLU A 357 -6.15 24.98 13.64
CA GLU A 357 -7.10 25.80 12.89
C GLU A 357 -6.99 27.26 13.37
N ARG A 358 -7.01 28.21 12.42
CA ARG A 358 -6.88 29.63 12.72
C ARG A 358 -8.22 30.25 13.13
#